data_AF-A0A451B1S6-F1
#
_entry.id   AF-A0A451B1S6-F1
#
_cell.length_a   1.000
_cell.length_b   1.000
_cell.length_c   1.000
_cell.angle_alpha   90.00
_cell.angle_beta   90.00
_cell.angle_gamma   90.00
#
_symmetry.space_group_name_H-M   'P 1'
#
loop_
_entity.id
_entity.type
_entity.pdbx_description
1 polymer ?
#
loop_
_entity_poly.entity_id
_entity_poly.type
_entity_poly.pdbx_seq_one_letter_code
_entity_poly.pdbx_strand_id
1 'polypeptide(L)'
;MIEPHDRRVALGLVREAVDAGASYRRACEILDINERTVRRWKRQLQAGDGFEDQRKKSGGARRVPANKLTEEEKAQIIEVCNRVEYQSSA
;
A
#
# COMPACT_ATOMS: atom_id res chain seq x y z
N MET A 1 2.95 -6.14 -1.35
CA MET A 1 3.45 -4.94 -0.63
C MET A 1 4.60 -5.41 0.24
N ILE A 2 5.76 -4.75 0.22
CA ILE A 2 6.91 -5.17 1.04
C ILE A 2 6.59 -4.92 2.51
N GLU A 3 6.76 -5.94 3.35
CA GLU A 3 6.43 -5.92 4.76
C GLU A 3 7.35 -4.95 5.54
N PRO A 4 6.87 -4.25 6.60
CA PRO A 4 7.70 -3.36 7.41
C PRO A 4 9.05 -3.93 7.85
N HIS A 5 9.10 -5.24 8.17
CA HIS A 5 10.33 -5.93 8.54
C HIS A 5 11.32 -5.97 7.36
N ASP A 6 10.88 -6.44 6.19
CA ASP A 6 11.70 -6.55 4.99
C ASP A 6 12.26 -5.20 4.53
N ARG A 7 11.52 -4.10 4.73
CA ARG A 7 12.03 -2.74 4.42
C ARG A 7 13.24 -2.37 5.28
N ARG A 8 13.24 -2.78 6.55
CA ARG A 8 14.36 -2.54 7.47
C ARG A 8 15.58 -3.36 7.06
N VAL A 9 15.36 -4.63 6.72
CA VAL A 9 16.41 -5.52 6.22
C VAL A 9 17.01 -4.97 4.92
N ALA A 10 16.17 -4.59 3.96
CA ALA A 10 16.61 -4.01 2.69
C ALA A 10 17.44 -2.74 2.89
N LEU A 11 17.04 -1.83 3.80
CA LEU A 11 17.83 -0.65 4.12
C LEU A 11 19.20 -0.99 4.73
N GLY A 12 19.27 -2.04 5.54
CA GLY A 12 20.52 -2.57 6.09
C GLY A 12 21.44 -3.12 4.99
N LEU A 13 20.92 -3.97 4.13
CA LEU A 13 21.66 -4.57 3.01
C LEU A 13 22.16 -3.52 2.01
N VAL A 14 21.34 -2.51 1.69
CA VAL A 14 21.76 -1.39 0.83
C VAL A 14 22.90 -0.61 1.47
N ARG A 15 22.84 -0.37 2.79
CA ARG A 15 23.92 0.31 3.51
C ARG A 15 25.20 -0.51 3.48
N GLU A 16 25.12 -1.80 3.82
CA GLU A 16 26.26 -2.71 3.82
C GLU A 16 26.95 -2.77 2.45
N ALA A 17 26.18 -2.91 1.37
CA ALA A 17 26.71 -2.93 0.02
C ALA A 17 27.42 -1.62 -0.35
N VAL A 18 26.86 -0.48 0.07
CA VAL A 18 27.46 0.84 -0.19
C VAL A 18 28.73 1.05 0.64
N ASP A 19 28.74 0.61 1.90
CA ASP A 19 29.91 0.65 2.77
C ASP A 19 31.03 -0.26 2.21
N ALA A 20 30.66 -1.36 1.52
CA ALA A 20 31.57 -2.22 0.77
C ALA A 20 32.00 -1.66 -0.60
N GLY A 21 31.55 -0.46 -0.97
CA GLY A 21 31.97 0.25 -2.20
C GLY A 21 31.03 0.14 -3.39
N ALA A 22 29.87 -0.52 -3.25
CA ALA A 22 28.87 -0.53 -4.33
C ALA A 22 28.21 0.85 -4.49
N SER A 23 27.81 1.19 -5.71
CA SER A 23 26.98 2.39 -5.90
C SER A 23 25.60 2.16 -5.31
N TYR A 24 25.02 3.21 -4.72
CA TYR A 24 23.67 3.15 -4.13
C TYR A 24 22.62 2.65 -5.13
N ARG A 25 22.71 3.10 -6.40
CA ARG A 25 21.83 2.64 -7.48
C ARG A 25 21.97 1.14 -7.72
N ARG A 26 23.20 0.64 -7.80
CA ARG A 26 23.47 -0.79 -8.06
C ARG A 26 23.02 -1.68 -6.90
N ALA A 27 23.21 -1.22 -5.67
CA ALA A 27 22.72 -1.93 -4.48
C ALA A 27 21.18 -2.05 -4.48
N CYS A 28 20.47 -0.98 -4.89
CA CYS A 28 19.01 -1.01 -5.04
C CYS A 28 18.55 -1.93 -6.19
N GLU A 29 19.24 -1.89 -7.33
CA GLU A 29 18.95 -2.74 -8.51
C GLU A 29 19.03 -4.23 -8.19
N ILE A 30 20.02 -4.67 -7.39
CA ILE A 30 20.20 -6.09 -7.03
C ILE A 30 19.03 -6.61 -6.17
N LEU A 31 18.46 -5.76 -5.32
CA LEU A 31 17.30 -6.11 -4.51
C LEU A 31 15.97 -6.01 -5.30
N ASP A 32 16.03 -5.63 -6.58
CA ASP A 32 14.87 -5.31 -7.42
C ASP A 32 13.95 -4.23 -6.80
N ILE A 33 14.56 -3.25 -6.11
CA ILE A 33 13.85 -2.15 -5.49
C ILE A 33 14.27 -0.84 -6.16
N ASN A 34 13.29 -0.06 -6.59
CA ASN A 34 13.59 1.27 -7.12
C ASN A 34 14.27 2.16 -6.07
N GLU A 35 15.32 2.85 -6.47
CA GLU A 35 16.07 3.79 -5.62
C GLU A 35 15.16 4.80 -4.88
N ARG A 36 14.13 5.32 -5.58
CA ARG A 36 13.17 6.26 -5.01
C ARG A 36 12.40 5.65 -3.83
N THR A 37 12.10 4.36 -3.91
CA THR A 37 11.41 3.61 -2.84
C THR A 37 12.30 3.48 -1.61
N VAL A 38 13.57 3.10 -1.77
CA VAL A 38 14.53 3.01 -0.65
C VAL A 38 14.76 4.38 -0.01
N ARG A 39 14.94 5.43 -0.82
CA ARG A 39 15.04 6.82 -0.34
C ARG A 39 13.80 7.28 0.41
N ARG A 40 12.60 6.85 0.00
CA ARG A 40 11.34 7.15 0.70
C ARG A 40 11.31 6.45 2.06
N TRP A 41 11.64 5.16 2.13
CA TRP A 41 11.68 4.43 3.41
C TRP A 41 12.70 5.02 4.38
N LYS A 42 13.88 5.43 3.90
CA LYS A 42 14.88 6.12 4.71
C LYS A 42 14.30 7.40 5.34
N ARG A 43 13.56 8.20 4.56
CA ARG A 43 12.88 9.40 5.05
C ARG A 43 11.78 9.09 6.07
N GLN A 44 10.98 8.06 5.84
CA GLN A 44 9.96 7.61 6.81
C GLN A 44 10.57 7.19 8.15
N LEU A 45 11.71 6.49 8.10
CA LEU A 45 12.44 6.10 9.30
C LEU A 45 12.99 7.32 10.06
N GLN A 46 13.53 8.31 9.34
CA GLN A 46 14.04 9.55 9.93
C GLN A 46 12.94 10.43 10.55
N ALA A 47 11.74 10.43 9.97
CA ALA A 47 10.59 11.17 10.49
C ALA A 47 9.94 10.51 11.72
N GLY A 48 10.35 9.30 12.11
CA GLY A 48 9.72 8.55 13.21
C GLY A 48 8.38 7.92 12.83
N ASP A 49 7.97 8.01 11.57
CA ASP A 49 6.69 7.52 11.03
C ASP A 49 6.56 5.98 11.02
N GLY A 50 7.68 5.28 11.19
CA GLY A 50 7.78 3.83 11.01
C GLY A 50 7.58 3.40 9.56
N PHE A 51 7.40 2.11 9.34
CA PHE A 51 7.15 1.54 8.00
C PHE A 51 5.69 1.13 7.78
N GLU A 52 4.82 1.42 8.75
CA GLU A 52 3.40 1.08 8.70
C GLU A 52 2.69 1.74 7.50
N ASP A 53 1.64 1.09 7.01
CA ASP A 53 0.80 1.67 5.98
C ASP A 53 0.00 2.85 6.56
N GLN A 54 0.47 4.06 6.27
CA GLN A 54 -0.19 5.29 6.70
C GLN A 54 -1.46 5.63 5.90
N ARG A 55 -1.84 4.88 4.85
CA ARG A 55 -3.07 5.17 4.09
C ARG A 55 -4.31 5.11 4.96
N LYS A 56 -4.34 4.22 5.94
CA LYS A 56 -5.42 4.15 6.95
C LYS A 56 -5.40 5.30 7.97
N LYS A 57 -4.21 5.85 8.25
CA LYS A 57 -4.04 7.01 9.17
C LYS A 57 -4.32 8.33 8.45
N SER A 58 -4.08 8.38 7.15
CA SER A 58 -4.39 9.53 6.30
C SER A 58 -5.91 9.74 6.19
N GLY A 59 -6.33 10.97 5.90
CA GLY A 59 -7.73 11.35 5.77
C GLY A 59 -8.57 10.51 4.79
N GLY A 60 -7.93 9.70 3.94
CA GLY A 60 -8.60 8.73 3.06
C GLY A 60 -9.42 7.67 3.79
N ALA A 61 -9.06 7.26 5.01
CA ALA A 61 -9.86 6.29 5.77
C ALA A 61 -11.18 6.88 6.32
N ARG A 62 -11.21 8.20 6.54
CA ARG A 62 -12.42 8.93 6.95
C ARG A 62 -13.19 9.50 5.77
N ARG A 63 -12.59 9.56 4.59
CA ARG A 63 -13.21 10.14 3.40
C ARG A 63 -14.24 9.16 2.86
N VAL A 64 -15.51 9.49 3.06
CA VAL A 64 -16.61 8.87 2.32
C VAL A 64 -16.60 9.44 0.89
N PRO A 65 -16.50 8.60 -0.15
CA PRO A 65 -16.68 9.06 -1.53
C PRO A 65 -18.05 9.70 -1.71
N ALA A 66 -18.14 10.77 -2.51
CA ALA A 66 -19.41 11.46 -2.76
C ALA A 66 -20.44 10.55 -3.46
N ASN A 67 -19.97 9.53 -4.17
CA ASN A 67 -20.75 8.53 -4.87
C ASN A 67 -20.92 7.23 -4.07
N LYS A 68 -20.72 7.26 -2.74
CA LYS A 68 -20.99 6.09 -1.91
C LYS A 68 -22.50 5.85 -1.86
N LEU A 69 -22.91 4.65 -2.26
CA LEU A 69 -24.31 4.25 -2.20
C LEU A 69 -24.85 4.38 -0.78
N THR A 70 -26.06 4.93 -0.67
CA THR A 70 -26.83 4.90 0.57
C THR A 70 -27.27 3.46 0.88
N GLU A 71 -27.69 3.21 2.12
CA GLU A 71 -28.17 1.87 2.47
C GLU A 71 -29.47 1.53 1.74
N GLU A 72 -30.29 2.53 1.43
CA GLU A 72 -31.51 2.38 0.63
C GLU A 72 -31.18 2.00 -0.82
N GLU A 73 -30.20 2.67 -1.45
CA GLU A 73 -29.76 2.34 -2.82
C GLU A 73 -29.19 0.91 -2.89
N LYS A 74 -28.42 0.49 -1.87
CA LYS A 74 -27.92 -0.89 -1.80
C LYS A 74 -29.06 -1.90 -1.66
N ALA A 75 -30.04 -1.63 -0.79
CA ALA A 75 -31.19 -2.50 -0.59
C ALA A 75 -32.00 -2.64 -1.88
N GLN A 76 -32.22 -1.54 -2.60
CA GLN A 76 -32.89 -1.54 -3.88
C GLN A 76 -32.13 -2.36 -4.93
N ILE A 77 -30.80 -2.22 -5.01
CA ILE A 77 -29.97 -3.02 -5.93
C ILE A 77 -30.12 -4.52 -5.61
N ILE A 78 -30.02 -4.90 -4.34
CA ILE A 78 -30.16 -6.30 -3.92
C ILE A 78 -31.55 -6.83 -4.25
N GLU A 79 -32.60 -6.05 -3.99
CA GLU A 79 -33.98 -6.43 -4.33
C GLU A 79 -34.12 -6.67 -5.83
N VAL A 80 -33.68 -5.73 -6.67
CA VAL A 80 -33.76 -5.84 -8.13
C VAL A 80 -33.00 -7.05 -8.64
N CYS A 81 -31.78 -7.29 -8.16
CA CYS A 81 -30.98 -8.46 -8.55
C CYS A 81 -31.65 -9.78 -8.18
N ASN A 82 -32.45 -9.82 -7.11
CA ASN A 82 -33.15 -11.02 -6.64
C ASN A 82 -34.57 -11.16 -7.20
N ARG A 83 -35.01 -10.29 -8.13
CA ARG A 83 -36.31 -10.48 -8.80
C ARG A 83 -36.27 -11.69 -9.72
N VAL A 84 -37.43 -12.31 -9.93
CA VAL A 84 -37.59 -13.55 -10.73
C VAL A 84 -36.99 -13.43 -12.13
N GLU A 85 -37.01 -12.23 -12.70
CA GLU A 85 -36.50 -11.91 -14.04
C GLU A 85 -34.95 -11.90 -14.12
N TYR A 86 -34.26 -11.66 -12.99
CA TYR A 86 -32.80 -11.44 -12.94
C TYR A 86 -32.07 -12.39 -11.97
N GLN A 87 -32.80 -13.11 -11.12
CA GLN A 87 -32.23 -14.07 -10.19
C GLN A 87 -31.51 -15.17 -10.97
N SER A 88 -30.34 -15.58 -10.49
CA SER A 88 -29.67 -16.74 -11.05
C SER A 88 -30.50 -17.99 -10.80
N SER A 89 -30.70 -18.81 -11.83
CA SER A 89 -31.22 -20.17 -11.66
C SER A 89 -30.26 -20.95 -10.76
N ALA A 90 -30.81 -21.53 -9.69
CA ALA A 90 -30.09 -22.32 -8.70
C ALA A 90 -29.37 -23.53 -9.31
#